data_AF-A0A9N9MES8-F1
#
_entry.id   AF-A0A9N9MES8-F1
#
_cell.length_a   1.000
_cell.length_b   1.000
_cell.length_c   1.000
_cell.angle_alpha   90.00
_cell.angle_beta   90.00
_cell.angle_gamma   90.00
#
_symmetry.space_group_name_H-M   'P 1'
#
loop_
_entity.id
_entity.type
_entity.pdbx_description
1 polymer ?
#
loop_
_entity_poly.entity_id
_entity_poly.type
_entity_poly.pdbx_seq_one_letter_code
_entity_poly.pdbx_strand_id
1 'polypeptide(L)'
;MEEIKKEKEQLDTKKAENLKKLKEAEQKLIEAKEANKLVYGFKGIYEEEVRQKRLGPDSLDPAEVYESLPEELQKCFDARDVKLLQETICKMAKYHIKRCVDSGLWVPQGPEGTQDPKEDKNE
;
A
#
# COMPACT_ATOMS: atom_id res chain seq x y z
N MET A 1 -27.47 -8.73 -66.40
CA MET A 1 -25.99 -8.82 -66.44
C MET A 1 -25.31 -7.52 -66.03
N GLU A 2 -25.79 -6.36 -66.46
CA GLU A 2 -25.19 -5.05 -66.08
C GLU A 2 -25.49 -4.62 -64.64
N GLU A 3 -26.72 -4.84 -64.13
CA GLU A 3 -27.07 -4.50 -62.75
C GLU A 3 -26.21 -5.26 -61.72
N ILE A 4 -25.99 -6.55 -61.94
CA ILE A 4 -25.12 -7.40 -61.11
C ILE A 4 -23.67 -6.89 -61.13
N LYS A 5 -23.19 -6.33 -62.25
CA LYS A 5 -21.85 -5.73 -62.33
C LYS A 5 -21.78 -4.45 -61.50
N LYS A 6 -22.81 -3.60 -61.58
CA LYS A 6 -22.90 -2.34 -60.82
C LYS A 6 -23.00 -2.59 -59.31
N GLU A 7 -23.76 -3.60 -58.89
CA GLU A 7 -23.85 -4.00 -57.48
C GLU A 7 -22.53 -4.56 -56.95
N LYS A 8 -21.81 -5.36 -57.75
CA LYS A 8 -20.46 -5.85 -57.38
C LYS A 8 -19.47 -4.71 -57.20
N GLU A 9 -19.47 -3.73 -58.11
CA GLU A 9 -18.61 -2.54 -58.02
C GLU A 9 -18.95 -1.66 -56.79
N GLN A 10 -20.24 -1.48 -56.49
CA GLN A 10 -20.69 -0.82 -55.26
C GLN A 10 -20.32 -1.60 -53.99
N LEU A 11 -20.34 -2.93 -54.06
CA LEU A 11 -19.92 -3.78 -52.96
C LEU A 11 -18.41 -3.68 -52.72
N ASP A 12 -17.61 -3.64 -53.78
CA ASP A 12 -16.16 -3.58 -53.72
C ASP A 12 -15.67 -2.21 -53.21
N THR A 13 -16.33 -1.12 -53.63
CA THR A 13 -16.07 0.22 -53.08
C THR A 13 -16.42 0.31 -51.60
N LYS A 14 -17.59 -0.20 -51.18
CA LYS A 14 -17.97 -0.26 -49.75
C LYS A 14 -17.00 -1.11 -48.93
N LYS A 15 -16.53 -2.24 -49.47
CA LYS A 15 -15.51 -3.08 -48.82
C LYS A 15 -14.20 -2.34 -48.65
N ALA A 16 -13.75 -1.61 -49.68
CA ALA A 16 -12.52 -0.82 -49.62
C ALA A 16 -12.62 0.30 -48.57
N GLU A 17 -13.74 1.00 -48.49
CA GLU A 17 -13.99 2.02 -47.47
C GLU A 17 -14.00 1.44 -46.05
N ASN A 18 -14.68 0.31 -45.85
CA ASN A 18 -14.72 -0.36 -44.55
C ASN A 18 -13.35 -0.87 -44.14
N LEU A 19 -12.56 -1.40 -45.07
CA LEU A 19 -11.19 -1.83 -44.82
C LEU A 19 -10.29 -0.65 -44.43
N LYS A 20 -10.46 0.51 -45.08
CA LYS A 20 -9.73 1.73 -44.73
C LYS A 20 -10.08 2.19 -43.32
N LYS A 21 -11.38 2.25 -42.98
CA LYS A 21 -11.85 2.59 -41.62
C LYS A 21 -11.33 1.62 -40.57
N LEU A 22 -11.28 0.32 -40.87
CA LEU A 22 -10.75 -0.69 -39.97
C LEU A 22 -9.27 -0.46 -39.68
N LYS A 23 -8.45 -0.21 -40.71
CA LYS A 23 -7.02 0.09 -40.55
C LYS A 23 -6.78 1.38 -39.76
N GLU A 24 -7.58 2.42 -40.01
CA GLU A 24 -7.50 3.66 -39.23
C GLU A 24 -7.88 3.45 -37.75
N ALA A 25 -8.89 2.62 -37.48
CA ALA A 25 -9.29 2.28 -36.12
C ALA A 25 -8.22 1.44 -35.40
N GLU A 26 -7.60 0.49 -36.09
CA GLU A 26 -6.47 -0.31 -35.57
C GLU A 26 -5.27 0.58 -35.23
N GLN A 27 -4.92 1.52 -36.13
CA GLN A 27 -3.84 2.46 -35.90
C GLN A 27 -4.10 3.34 -34.66
N LYS A 28 -5.32 3.88 -34.54
CA LYS A 28 -5.73 4.64 -33.35
C LYS A 28 -5.69 3.81 -32.07
N LEU A 29 -6.01 2.51 -32.15
CA LEU A 29 -5.95 1.61 -31.01
C LEU A 29 -4.51 1.37 -30.55
N ILE A 30 -3.56 1.27 -31.49
CA ILE A 30 -2.12 1.15 -31.19
C ILE A 30 -1.64 2.41 -30.48
N GLU A 31 -1.93 3.58 -31.04
CA GLU A 31 -1.55 4.88 -30.46
C GLU A 31 -2.16 5.08 -29.07
N ALA A 32 -3.45 4.72 -28.89
CA ALA A 32 -4.11 4.80 -27.59
C ALA A 32 -3.47 3.87 -26.55
N LYS A 33 -3.04 2.66 -26.95
CA LYS A 33 -2.32 1.74 -26.05
C LYS A 33 -0.97 2.30 -25.62
N GLU A 34 -0.21 2.88 -26.55
CA GLU A 34 1.09 3.51 -26.25
C GLU A 34 0.93 4.72 -25.33
N ALA A 35 -0.03 5.60 -25.63
CA ALA A 35 -0.35 6.75 -24.78
C ALA A 35 -0.73 6.30 -23.36
N ASN A 36 -1.56 5.27 -23.23
CA ASN A 36 -1.97 4.75 -21.94
C ASN A 36 -0.78 4.17 -21.15
N LYS A 37 0.11 3.42 -21.82
CA LYS A 37 1.34 2.90 -21.22
C LYS A 37 2.24 4.02 -20.69
N LEU A 38 2.40 5.11 -21.45
CA LEU A 38 3.16 6.29 -21.01
C LEU A 38 2.50 6.98 -19.83
N VAL A 39 1.18 7.16 -19.85
CA VAL A 39 0.43 7.77 -18.74
C VAL A 39 0.60 6.97 -17.45
N TYR A 40 0.42 5.64 -17.50
CA TYR A 40 0.63 4.79 -16.32
C TYR A 40 2.09 4.81 -15.83
N GLY A 41 3.05 4.77 -16.74
CA GLY A 41 4.47 4.88 -16.38
C GLY A 41 4.80 6.20 -15.70
N PHE A 42 4.32 7.32 -16.26
CA PHE A 42 4.52 8.65 -15.68
C PHE A 42 3.83 8.80 -14.33
N LYS A 43 2.61 8.27 -14.19
CA LYS A 43 1.87 8.29 -12.92
C LYS A 43 2.65 7.60 -11.80
N GLY A 44 3.23 6.42 -12.06
CA GLY A 44 4.04 5.71 -11.07
C GLY A 44 5.27 6.51 -10.62
N ILE A 45 6.00 7.10 -11.57
CA ILE A 45 7.18 7.93 -11.28
C ILE A 45 6.79 9.17 -10.45
N TYR A 46 5.70 9.84 -10.84
CA TYR A 46 5.21 11.01 -10.12
C TYR A 46 4.77 10.69 -8.69
N GLU A 47 4.05 9.59 -8.48
CA GLU A 47 3.62 9.14 -7.15
C GLU A 47 4.83 8.83 -6.25
N GLU A 48 5.88 8.23 -6.81
CA GLU A 48 7.11 7.92 -6.08
C GLU A 48 7.92 9.18 -5.76
N GLU A 49 8.02 10.15 -6.69
CA GLU A 49 8.63 11.45 -6.40
C GLU A 49 7.89 12.22 -5.31
N VAL A 50 6.55 12.19 -5.34
CA VAL A 50 5.72 12.79 -4.29
C VAL A 50 5.94 12.08 -2.96
N ARG A 51 6.07 10.73 -2.97
CA ARG A 51 6.43 9.95 -1.79
C ARG A 51 7.79 10.35 -1.24
N GLN A 52 8.82 10.44 -2.09
CA GLN A 52 10.17 10.85 -1.69
C GLN A 52 10.18 12.25 -1.07
N LYS A 53 9.39 13.20 -1.60
CA LYS A 53 9.30 14.56 -1.05
C LYS A 53 8.60 14.65 0.31
N ARG A 54 7.72 13.70 0.66
CA ARG A 54 7.05 13.63 1.97
C ARG A 54 7.80 12.77 3.00
N LEU A 55 8.84 12.06 2.58
CA LEU A 55 9.66 11.29 3.51
C LEU A 55 10.38 12.23 4.49
N GLY A 56 10.31 11.87 5.77
CA GLY A 56 11.09 12.50 6.82
C GLY A 56 12.58 12.15 6.76
N PRO A 57 13.39 12.65 7.71
CA PRO A 57 14.84 12.50 7.74
C PRO A 57 15.34 11.04 7.76
N ASP A 58 14.47 10.08 8.10
CA ASP A 58 14.78 8.64 8.17
C ASP A 58 14.09 7.83 7.06
N SER A 59 13.68 8.48 5.97
CA SER A 59 12.92 7.86 4.86
C SER A 59 11.55 7.29 5.28
N LEU A 60 10.99 7.75 6.41
CA LEU A 60 9.66 7.36 6.90
C LEU A 60 8.59 8.37 6.47
N ASP A 61 7.46 7.87 5.98
CA ASP A 61 6.28 8.68 5.65
C ASP A 61 5.43 8.88 6.93
N PRO A 62 5.20 10.12 7.37
CA PRO A 62 4.38 10.39 8.55
C PRO A 62 2.96 9.81 8.48
N ALA A 63 2.37 9.73 7.29
CA ALA A 63 1.04 9.15 7.11
C ALA A 63 1.05 7.63 7.31
N GLU A 64 2.01 6.93 6.68
CA GLU A 64 2.18 5.47 6.85
C GLU A 64 2.47 5.11 8.31
N VAL A 65 3.32 5.90 8.99
CA VAL A 65 3.59 5.72 10.43
C VAL A 65 2.31 5.86 11.23
N TYR A 66 1.56 6.94 11.03
CA TYR A 66 0.32 7.19 11.76
C TYR A 66 -0.73 6.08 11.56
N GLU A 67 -0.94 5.61 10.33
CA GLU A 67 -1.86 4.51 10.01
C GLU A 67 -1.44 3.17 10.64
N SER A 68 -0.13 2.95 10.83
CA SER A 68 0.40 1.74 11.47
C SER A 68 0.23 1.72 12.99
N LEU A 69 -0.04 2.87 13.61
CA LEU A 69 -0.18 2.96 15.06
C LEU A 69 -1.51 2.37 15.55
N PRO A 70 -1.56 1.77 16.76
CA PRO A 70 -2.81 1.43 17.41
C PRO A 70 -3.76 2.63 17.53
N GLU A 71 -5.08 2.39 17.41
CA GLU A 71 -6.10 3.44 17.50
C GLU A 71 -5.98 4.32 18.76
N GLU A 72 -5.58 3.72 19.89
CA GLU A 72 -5.39 4.46 21.14
C GLU A 72 -4.30 5.53 21.00
N LEU A 73 -3.21 5.22 20.29
CA LEU A 73 -2.12 6.17 20.04
C LEU A 73 -2.49 7.19 18.96
N GLN A 74 -3.20 6.77 17.90
CA GLN A 74 -3.71 7.68 16.86
C GLN A 74 -4.56 8.81 17.49
N LYS A 75 -5.49 8.45 18.38
CA LYS A 75 -6.33 9.42 19.13
C LYS A 75 -5.50 10.37 19.99
N CYS A 76 -4.38 9.90 20.58
CA CYS A 76 -3.48 10.77 21.33
C CYS A 76 -2.82 11.83 20.44
N PHE A 77 -2.40 11.45 19.23
CA PHE A 77 -1.80 12.36 18.25
C PHE A 77 -2.82 13.36 17.69
N ASP A 78 -4.06 12.93 17.45
CA ASP A 78 -5.15 13.83 17.01
C ASP A 78 -5.45 14.91 18.07
N ALA A 79 -5.52 14.50 19.33
CA ALA A 79 -5.73 15.39 20.46
C ALA A 79 -4.50 16.26 20.78
N ARG A 80 -3.32 15.93 20.21
CA ARG A 80 -2.02 16.54 20.52
C ARG A 80 -1.71 16.54 22.03
N ASP A 81 -2.18 15.52 22.75
CA ASP A 81 -2.02 15.42 24.20
C ASP A 81 -0.84 14.50 24.54
N VAL A 82 0.28 15.14 24.92
CA VAL A 82 1.52 14.44 25.29
C VAL A 82 1.36 13.63 26.57
N LYS A 83 0.52 14.06 27.53
CA LYS A 83 0.32 13.34 28.79
C LYS A 83 -0.46 12.06 28.54
N LEU A 84 -1.55 12.15 27.78
CA LEU A 84 -2.36 11.00 27.41
C LEU A 84 -1.54 9.98 26.59
N LEU A 85 -0.66 10.47 25.71
CA LEU A 85 0.26 9.62 24.96
C LEU A 85 1.19 8.82 25.89
N GLN A 86 1.84 9.50 26.84
CA GLN A 86 2.74 8.86 27.81
C GLN A 86 2.01 7.82 28.67
N GLU A 87 0.81 8.13 29.16
CA GLU A 87 0.00 7.21 29.97
C GLU A 87 -0.39 5.95 29.18
N THR A 88 -0.83 6.13 27.93
CA THR A 88 -1.23 5.03 27.04
C THR A 88 -0.04 4.11 26.75
N ILE A 89 1.12 4.68 26.40
CA ILE A 89 2.36 3.91 26.18
C ILE A 89 2.77 3.18 27.46
N CYS A 90 2.76 3.84 28.62
CA CYS A 90 3.10 3.20 29.88
C CYS A 90 2.16 2.03 30.21
N LYS A 91 0.86 2.18 29.97
CA LYS A 91 -0.13 1.12 30.22
C LYS A 91 0.12 -0.09 29.32
N MET A 92 0.33 0.13 28.02
CA MET A 92 0.65 -0.94 27.06
C MET A 92 1.98 -1.62 27.39
N ALA A 93 3.02 -0.83 27.67
CA ALA A 93 4.35 -1.33 28.01
C ALA A 93 4.29 -2.21 29.27
N LYS A 94 3.63 -1.76 30.35
CA LYS A 94 3.47 -2.53 31.58
C LYS A 94 2.80 -3.88 31.34
N TYR A 95 1.75 -3.92 30.51
CA TYR A 95 1.05 -5.15 30.18
C TYR A 95 1.93 -6.16 29.44
N HIS A 96 2.66 -5.71 28.41
CA HIS A 96 3.56 -6.58 27.66
C HIS A 96 4.78 -7.00 28.48
N ILE A 97 5.37 -6.08 29.25
CA ILE A 97 6.48 -6.37 30.17
C ILE A 97 6.08 -7.45 31.17
N LYS A 98 4.92 -7.31 31.82
CA LYS A 98 4.44 -8.31 32.77
C LYS A 98 4.32 -9.69 32.12
N ARG A 99 3.79 -9.76 30.89
CA ARG A 99 3.70 -11.02 30.14
C ARG A 99 5.06 -11.61 29.80
N CYS A 100 6.04 -10.78 29.44
CA CYS A 100 7.40 -11.25 29.20
C CYS A 100 8.02 -11.85 30.47
N VAL A 101 7.71 -11.30 31.65
CA VAL A 101 8.15 -11.85 32.94
C VAL A 101 7.40 -13.14 33.27
N ASP A 102 6.07 -13.13 33.17
CA ASP A 102 5.22 -14.28 33.49
C ASP A 102 5.49 -15.47 32.55
N SER A 103 5.89 -15.21 31.30
CA SER A 103 6.26 -16.26 30.33
C SER A 103 7.72 -16.71 30.42
N GLY A 104 8.52 -16.11 31.32
CA GLY A 104 9.95 -16.37 31.42
C GLY A 104 10.79 -15.87 30.23
N LEU A 105 10.21 -15.06 29.33
CA LEU A 105 10.93 -14.46 28.19
C LEU A 105 11.92 -13.39 28.65
N TRP A 106 11.60 -12.68 29.74
CA TRP A 106 12.45 -11.65 30.30
C TRP A 106 12.55 -11.76 31.83
N VAL A 107 13.78 -11.78 32.35
CA VAL A 107 14.06 -11.75 33.78
C VAL A 107 14.62 -10.38 34.14
N PRO A 108 13.89 -9.56 34.93
CA PRO A 108 14.39 -8.26 35.37
C PRO A 108 15.59 -8.45 36.31
N GLN A 109 16.72 -7.78 36.03
CA GLN A 109 17.84 -7.72 36.98
C GLN A 109 17.65 -6.51 37.91
N GLY A 110 17.18 -6.76 39.13
CA GLY A 110 16.94 -5.77 40.18
C GLY A 110 16.89 -6.42 41.57
N PRO A 111 16.89 -5.65 42.67
CA PRO A 111 17.08 -6.15 44.03
C PRO A 111 15.99 -7.12 44.55
N GLU A 112 14.86 -7.24 43.83
CA GLU A 112 13.80 -8.23 44.10
C GLU A 112 13.90 -9.46 43.16
N GLY A 113 15.06 -9.69 42.56
CA GLY A 113 15.36 -10.79 41.64
C GLY A 113 15.93 -12.03 42.31
N THR A 114 15.47 -12.38 43.52
CA THR A 114 15.75 -13.71 44.10
C THR A 114 14.47 -14.54 44.01
N GLN A 115 14.21 -15.08 42.83
CA GLN A 115 13.39 -16.28 42.74
C GLN A 115 14.37 -17.44 42.92
N ASP A 116 14.42 -17.96 44.15
CA ASP A 116 15.01 -19.26 44.43
C ASP A 116 14.43 -20.28 43.44
N PRO A 117 15.27 -21.11 42.79
CA PRO A 117 14.76 -22.22 42.02
C PRO A 117 14.04 -23.15 43.01
N LYS A 118 12.70 -23.19 42.94
CA LYS A 118 11.95 -24.29 43.55
C LYS A 118 12.38 -25.55 42.79
N GLU A 119 13.28 -26.30 43.41
CA GLU A 119 13.47 -27.71 43.14
C GLU A 119 12.10 -28.37 43.26
N ASP A 120 11.49 -28.72 42.12
CA ASP A 120 10.48 -29.76 42.08
C ASP A 120 11.16 -31.08 42.45
N LYS A 121 11.15 -31.39 43.75
CA LYS A 121 11.24 -32.75 44.26
C LYS A 121 9.83 -33.19 44.67
N ASN A 122 9.52 -34.44 44.32
CA ASN A 122 8.32 -35.26 44.57
C ASN A 122 7.51 -35.42 43.27
N GLU A 123 7.25 -36.61 42.74
CA GLU A 123 7.42 -38.00 43.21
C GLU A 123 7.36 -38.93 42.00
#